data_AF-A0A8H3XBM8-F1
#
_entry.id   AF-A0A8H3XBM8-F1
#
_cell.length_a   1.000
_cell.length_b   1.000
_cell.length_c   1.000
_cell.angle_alpha   90.00
_cell.angle_beta   90.00
_cell.angle_gamma   90.00
#
_symmetry.space_group_name_H-M   'P 1'
#
loop_
_entity.id
_entity.type
_entity.pdbx_description
1 polymer ?
#
loop_
_entity_poly.entity_id
_entity_poly.type
_entity_poly.pdbx_seq_one_letter_code
_entity_poly.pdbx_strand_id
1 'polypeptide(L)'
;MPERYLQNSLTLPNIDDCDPAIFEKFIRYGVEKILSNFPATYDSRHYDVFVGYGGVAFMFFHLHQLFPDLTIAGDKVSLLCSTYLSASLSAVHNTSLKHLGFIGSHIGPLALAVVFYETIEKNTIESSKYLDIIDQYHSLLIQEDSNEVLYGRAGYIYALIFIRKYCKDNEEIMSKIGDKKLKEIIKLIIKDGRDGAKKMTVENLKTVNDKITKPALMWSWHNAEYIGAIHGVAGIIATILQCGELAHPYLDELLQTTEWLAELVQSNKNYPARIQSTHDDLIQ
;
A
#
# COMPACT_ATOMS: atom_id res chain seq x y z
N MET A 1 20.47 2.67 -19.23
CA MET A 1 20.38 2.11 -17.86
C MET A 1 21.64 2.22 -16.96
N PRO A 2 22.77 2.88 -17.27
CA PRO A 2 23.86 2.98 -16.29
C PRO A 2 23.81 4.22 -15.35
N GLU A 3 23.15 5.33 -15.72
CA GLU A 3 23.26 6.58 -14.94
C GLU A 3 22.50 6.58 -13.60
N ARG A 4 21.53 5.68 -13.41
CA ARG A 4 20.69 5.63 -12.20
C ARG A 4 21.03 4.49 -11.25
N TYR A 5 21.92 3.58 -11.63
CA TYR A 5 22.24 2.39 -10.84
C TYR A 5 23.69 2.46 -10.37
N LEU A 6 23.90 2.14 -9.09
CA LEU A 6 25.23 1.80 -8.61
C LEU A 6 25.64 0.46 -9.22
N GLN A 7 26.92 0.34 -9.60
CA GLN A 7 27.44 -0.93 -10.07
C GLN A 7 27.34 -1.97 -8.95
N ASN A 8 26.57 -3.03 -9.17
CA ASN A 8 26.49 -4.12 -8.22
C ASN A 8 27.83 -4.86 -8.18
N SER A 9 28.57 -4.67 -7.08
CA SER A 9 29.85 -5.33 -6.81
C SER A 9 29.72 -6.50 -5.83
N LEU A 10 28.49 -6.80 -5.40
CA LEU A 10 28.21 -7.89 -4.47
C LEU A 10 28.12 -9.22 -5.23
N THR A 11 28.67 -10.27 -4.63
CA THR A 11 28.36 -11.65 -5.03
C THR A 11 26.94 -11.98 -4.60
N LEU A 12 26.23 -12.77 -5.40
CA LEU A 12 24.92 -13.29 -5.00
C LEU A 12 25.08 -14.02 -3.65
N PRO A 13 24.43 -13.56 -2.57
CA PRO A 13 24.62 -14.16 -1.26
C PRO A 13 24.00 -15.55 -1.21
N ASN A 14 24.64 -16.50 -0.51
CA ASN A 14 23.97 -17.73 -0.09
C ASN A 14 23.13 -17.40 1.15
N ILE A 15 21.92 -17.96 1.25
CA ILE A 15 21.05 -17.79 2.41
C ILE A 15 21.72 -18.28 3.71
N ASP A 16 22.60 -19.28 3.59
CA ASP A 16 23.39 -19.83 4.70
C ASP A 16 24.48 -18.88 5.20
N ASP A 17 24.84 -17.85 4.43
CA ASP A 17 25.87 -16.85 4.80
C ASP A 17 25.29 -15.70 5.65
N CYS A 18 23.98 -15.71 5.93
CA CYS A 18 23.34 -14.66 6.71
C CYS A 18 23.62 -14.85 8.21
N ASP A 19 24.45 -13.99 8.79
CA ASP A 19 24.66 -13.93 10.24
C ASP A 19 23.57 -13.09 10.93
N PRO A 20 22.70 -13.70 11.77
CA PRO A 20 21.66 -12.96 12.49
C PRO A 20 22.20 -11.82 13.37
N ALA A 21 23.41 -11.95 13.92
CA ALA A 21 24.02 -10.92 14.74
C ALA A 21 24.41 -9.69 13.93
N ILE A 22 24.86 -9.89 12.69
CA ILE A 22 25.13 -8.79 11.74
C ILE A 22 23.82 -8.09 11.36
N PHE A 23 22.77 -8.86 11.08
CA PHE A 23 21.45 -8.32 10.75
C PHE A 23 20.89 -7.47 11.91
N GLU A 24 20.93 -7.98 13.15
CA GLU A 24 20.51 -7.24 14.33
C GLU A 24 21.30 -5.94 14.51
N LYS A 25 22.62 -5.99 14.30
CA LYS A 25 23.48 -4.80 14.36
C LYS A 25 23.03 -3.72 13.37
N PHE A 26 22.69 -4.10 12.13
CA PHE A 26 22.21 -3.15 11.12
C PHE A 26 20.83 -2.59 11.46
N ILE A 27 19.92 -3.40 11.99
CA ILE A 27 18.61 -2.92 12.47
C ILE A 27 18.83 -1.87 13.57
N ARG A 28 19.63 -2.17 14.59
CA ARG A 28 19.91 -1.24 15.70
C ARG A 28 20.49 0.07 15.20
N TYR A 29 21.52 -0.01 14.36
CA TYR A 29 22.15 1.19 13.78
C TYR A 29 21.17 2.04 12.97
N GLY A 30 20.37 1.40 12.09
CA GLY A 30 19.38 2.10 11.27
C GLY A 30 18.29 2.77 12.11
N VAL A 31 17.76 2.06 13.10
CA VAL A 31 16.76 2.59 14.02
C VAL A 31 17.30 3.75 14.84
N GLU A 32 18.51 3.63 15.42
CA GLU A 32 19.12 4.72 16.18
C GLU A 32 19.31 5.98 15.32
N LYS A 33 19.66 5.83 14.04
CA LYS A 33 19.71 6.96 13.09
C LYS A 33 18.34 7.58 12.84
N ILE A 34 17.27 6.79 12.73
CA ILE A 34 15.91 7.30 12.60
C ILE A 34 15.54 8.10 13.86
N LEU A 35 15.75 7.51 15.04
CA LEU A 35 15.44 8.16 16.32
C LEU A 35 16.17 9.50 16.49
N SER A 36 17.44 9.59 16.07
CA SER A 36 18.22 10.82 16.19
C SER A 36 17.84 11.90 15.17
N ASN A 37 17.48 11.53 13.94
CA ASN A 37 17.27 12.48 12.84
C ASN A 37 15.79 12.81 12.58
N PHE A 38 14.88 11.95 13.02
CA PHE A 38 13.45 12.10 12.78
C PHE A 38 12.63 11.80 14.05
N PRO A 39 12.90 12.51 15.17
CA PRO A 39 12.20 12.30 16.42
C PRO A 39 10.69 12.56 16.27
N ALA A 40 9.87 11.81 17.00
CA ALA A 40 8.41 11.95 16.94
C ALA A 40 7.97 13.36 17.39
N THR A 41 7.23 14.07 16.55
CA THR A 41 6.64 15.36 16.86
C THR A 41 5.14 15.37 16.58
N TYR A 42 4.37 15.91 17.51
CA TYR A 42 2.90 16.04 17.38
C TYR A 42 2.51 17.14 16.37
N ASP A 43 1.30 17.03 15.82
CA ASP A 43 0.66 17.98 14.88
C ASP A 43 1.47 18.27 13.61
N SER A 44 2.29 17.31 13.18
CA SER A 44 3.04 17.39 11.93
C SER A 44 2.19 17.04 10.71
N ARG A 45 2.48 17.67 9.56
CA ARG A 45 1.90 17.28 8.27
C ARG A 45 2.40 15.93 7.76
N HIS A 46 3.44 15.35 8.38
CA HIS A 46 4.02 14.06 8.05
C HIS A 46 3.34 12.92 8.80
N TYR A 47 2.03 12.77 8.64
CA TYR A 47 1.27 11.74 9.36
C TYR A 47 1.24 10.39 8.64
N ASP A 48 1.29 10.37 7.31
CA ASP A 48 1.05 9.16 6.50
C ASP A 48 2.14 8.07 6.64
N VAL A 49 1.90 6.94 5.97
CA VAL A 49 2.84 5.80 5.93
C VAL A 49 3.95 6.03 4.90
N PHE A 50 3.68 6.79 3.84
CA PHE A 50 4.59 6.96 2.70
C PHE A 50 5.88 7.72 3.07
N VAL A 51 5.74 8.84 3.78
CA VAL A 51 6.85 9.74 4.12
C VAL A 51 6.82 10.19 5.59
N GLY A 52 5.84 9.73 6.36
CA GLY A 52 5.55 10.26 7.68
C GLY A 52 5.82 9.33 8.86
N TYR A 53 5.39 9.80 10.02
CA TYR A 53 5.46 9.07 11.29
C TYR A 53 4.64 7.77 11.27
N GLY A 54 3.60 7.68 10.43
CA GLY A 54 2.87 6.43 10.21
C GLY A 54 3.78 5.33 9.66
N GLY A 55 4.74 5.68 8.80
CA GLY A 55 5.69 4.73 8.22
C GLY A 55 6.70 4.24 9.26
N VAL A 56 7.20 5.15 10.10
CA VAL A 56 8.09 4.81 11.20
C VAL A 56 7.38 3.96 12.25
N ALA A 57 6.14 4.29 12.60
CA ALA A 57 5.30 3.47 13.46
C ALA A 57 5.09 2.08 12.85
N PHE A 58 4.81 2.00 11.55
CA PHE A 58 4.59 0.72 10.87
C PHE A 58 5.85 -0.16 10.84
N MET A 59 7.02 0.44 10.68
CA MET A 59 8.31 -0.24 10.84
C MET A 59 8.47 -0.81 12.26
N PHE A 60 8.19 -0.03 13.31
CA PHE A 60 8.29 -0.52 14.69
C PHE A 60 7.25 -1.60 15.01
N PHE A 61 6.04 -1.48 14.47
CA PHE A 61 5.04 -2.54 14.53
C PHE A 61 5.59 -3.83 13.90
N HIS A 62 6.20 -3.75 12.71
CA HIS A 62 6.80 -4.91 12.05
C HIS A 62 7.96 -5.51 12.87
N LEU A 63 8.84 -4.68 13.43
CA LEU A 63 9.91 -5.13 14.32
C LEU A 63 9.35 -5.84 15.56
N HIS A 64 8.26 -5.34 16.15
CA HIS A 64 7.60 -6.01 17.26
C HIS A 64 7.00 -7.36 16.86
N GLN A 65 6.39 -7.47 15.68
CA GLN A 65 5.86 -8.75 15.19
C GLN A 65 6.96 -9.82 15.03
N LEU A 66 8.17 -9.41 14.64
CA LEU A 66 9.32 -10.31 14.48
C LEU A 66 10.02 -10.58 15.82
N PHE A 67 10.19 -9.54 16.65
CA PHE A 67 10.99 -9.56 17.88
C PHE A 67 10.25 -8.79 19.01
N PRO A 68 9.28 -9.42 19.68
CA PRO A 68 8.41 -8.73 20.65
C PRO A 68 9.14 -8.07 21.82
N ASP A 69 10.26 -8.66 22.24
CA ASP A 69 11.08 -8.19 23.37
C ASP A 69 12.27 -7.31 22.95
N LEU A 70 12.41 -7.00 21.66
CA LEU A 70 13.51 -6.18 21.18
C LEU A 70 13.46 -4.78 21.81
N THR A 71 14.59 -4.37 22.37
CA THR A 71 14.82 -3.01 22.88
C THR A 71 15.87 -2.31 22.05
N ILE A 72 15.66 -1.04 21.71
CA ILE A 72 16.60 -0.19 20.98
C ILE A 72 16.63 1.17 21.66
N ALA A 73 17.82 1.72 21.89
CA ALA A 73 18.01 2.97 22.63
C ALA A 73 17.37 2.98 24.04
N GLY A 74 17.19 1.81 24.66
CA GLY A 74 16.59 1.66 25.99
C GLY A 74 15.09 1.40 26.00
N ASP A 75 14.39 1.60 24.87
CA ASP A 75 12.94 1.43 24.77
C ASP A 75 12.56 0.15 24.03
N LYS A 76 11.45 -0.48 24.43
CA LYS A 76 10.85 -1.59 23.68
C LYS A 76 10.34 -1.08 22.33
N VAL A 77 10.47 -1.89 21.28
CA VAL A 77 9.94 -1.55 19.95
C VAL A 77 8.43 -1.30 19.94
N SER A 78 7.65 -1.92 20.84
CA SER A 78 6.23 -1.61 21.00
C SER A 78 5.97 -0.21 21.56
N LEU A 79 6.80 0.27 22.48
CA LEU A 79 6.73 1.64 23.01
C LEU A 79 7.13 2.67 21.96
N LEU A 80 8.16 2.36 21.15
CA LEU A 80 8.54 3.20 20.02
C LEU A 80 7.41 3.23 18.98
N CYS A 81 6.78 2.10 18.70
CA CYS A 81 5.61 2.02 17.83
C CYS A 81 4.49 2.94 18.31
N SER A 82 4.08 2.85 19.59
CA SER A 82 3.01 3.70 20.12
C SER A 82 3.38 5.17 20.08
N THR A 83 4.63 5.54 20.39
CA THR A 83 5.11 6.93 20.36
C THR A 83 4.97 7.55 18.97
N TYR A 84 5.45 6.87 17.93
CA TYR A 84 5.34 7.36 16.55
C TYR A 84 3.91 7.30 16.02
N LEU A 85 3.15 6.28 16.42
CA LEU A 85 1.74 6.16 16.07
C LEU A 85 0.93 7.32 16.66
N SER A 86 1.13 7.67 17.93
CA SER A 86 0.47 8.82 18.55
C SER A 86 0.84 10.15 17.87
N ALA A 87 2.11 10.34 17.50
CA ALA A 87 2.53 11.50 16.74
C ALA A 87 1.85 11.56 15.36
N SER A 88 1.77 10.43 14.65
CA SER A 88 1.05 10.33 13.38
C SER A 88 -0.45 10.62 13.52
N LEU A 89 -1.11 10.03 14.53
CA LEU A 89 -2.54 10.18 14.78
C LEU A 89 -2.92 11.60 15.22
N SER A 90 -1.99 12.34 15.85
CA SER A 90 -2.27 13.70 16.33
C SER A 90 -2.71 14.64 15.23
N ALA A 91 -2.22 14.48 13.99
CA ALA A 91 -2.59 15.32 12.87
C ALA A 91 -3.82 14.83 12.07
N VAL A 92 -4.42 13.68 12.42
CA VAL A 92 -5.55 13.07 11.67
C VAL A 92 -6.78 13.97 11.61
N HIS A 93 -7.01 14.81 12.61
CA HIS A 93 -8.14 15.74 12.62
C HIS A 93 -8.04 16.86 11.57
N ASN A 94 -6.86 17.06 10.96
CA ASN A 94 -6.60 18.08 9.95
C ASN A 94 -6.44 17.51 8.53
N THR A 95 -6.87 16.26 8.28
CA THR A 95 -6.58 15.56 7.03
C THR A 95 -7.67 15.70 5.98
N SER A 96 -7.27 15.43 4.74
CA SER A 96 -8.15 15.48 3.58
C SER A 96 -9.30 14.47 3.68
N LEU A 97 -10.49 14.88 3.25
CA LEU A 97 -11.66 13.99 3.06
C LEU A 97 -11.61 13.18 1.75
N LYS A 98 -10.56 13.40 0.96
CA LYS A 98 -10.19 12.67 -0.26
C LYS A 98 -8.84 12.00 -0.07
N HIS A 99 -8.48 11.09 -0.97
CA HIS A 99 -7.24 10.34 -0.94
C HIS A 99 -7.22 9.45 0.29
N LEU A 100 -7.92 8.32 0.22
CA LEU A 100 -8.20 7.43 1.34
C LEU A 100 -7.36 6.13 1.29
N GLY A 101 -6.23 6.15 0.60
CA GLY A 101 -5.33 5.00 0.52
C GLY A 101 -4.52 4.77 1.81
N PHE A 102 -4.20 3.52 2.14
CA PHE A 102 -3.41 3.19 3.33
C PHE A 102 -2.04 3.89 3.34
N ILE A 103 -1.36 3.95 2.19
CA ILE A 103 0.03 4.39 2.15
C ILE A 103 0.11 5.93 2.25
N GLY A 104 -0.68 6.64 1.45
CA GLY A 104 -0.57 8.09 1.26
C GLY A 104 -1.56 8.93 2.07
N SER A 105 -2.24 8.35 3.07
CA SER A 105 -3.27 9.08 3.82
C SER A 105 -3.36 8.70 5.29
N HIS A 106 -4.30 9.33 5.98
CA HIS A 106 -4.61 9.11 7.38
C HIS A 106 -5.22 7.72 7.64
N ILE A 107 -5.73 7.06 6.59
CA ILE A 107 -6.26 5.69 6.68
C ILE A 107 -5.17 4.70 7.11
N GLY A 108 -3.91 4.89 6.70
CA GLY A 108 -2.80 4.05 7.12
C GLY A 108 -2.57 4.03 8.62
N PRO A 109 -2.27 5.20 9.23
CA PRO A 109 -2.15 5.34 10.68
C PRO A 109 -3.37 4.85 11.45
N LEU A 110 -4.59 5.14 10.98
CA LEU A 110 -5.82 4.65 11.62
C LEU A 110 -5.90 3.12 11.59
N ALA A 111 -5.63 2.49 10.44
CA ALA A 111 -5.65 1.04 10.31
C ALA A 111 -4.56 0.37 11.16
N LEU A 112 -3.37 1.00 11.22
CA LEU A 112 -2.30 0.58 12.13
C LEU A 112 -2.73 0.72 13.60
N ALA A 113 -3.46 1.77 13.97
CA ALA A 113 -3.97 1.95 15.32
C ALA A 113 -4.97 0.86 15.72
N VAL A 114 -5.92 0.52 14.84
CA VAL A 114 -6.84 -0.61 15.07
C VAL A 114 -6.05 -1.87 15.41
N VAL A 115 -5.08 -2.23 14.57
CA VAL A 115 -4.27 -3.45 14.74
C VAL A 115 -3.38 -3.36 15.99
N PHE A 116 -2.72 -2.24 16.23
CA PHE A 116 -1.83 -2.04 17.37
C PHE A 116 -2.60 -2.20 18.69
N TYR A 117 -3.71 -1.48 18.85
CA TYR A 117 -4.50 -1.53 20.08
C TYR A 117 -5.14 -2.91 20.29
N GLU A 118 -5.59 -3.56 19.21
CA GLU A 118 -6.19 -4.90 19.32
C GLU A 118 -5.15 -5.97 19.67
N THR A 119 -4.01 -5.96 18.99
CA THR A 119 -3.08 -7.09 19.02
C THR A 119 -1.96 -6.95 20.05
N ILE A 120 -1.50 -5.73 20.33
CA ILE A 120 -0.36 -5.46 21.22
C ILE A 120 -0.86 -4.95 22.58
N GLU A 121 -1.63 -3.86 22.60
CA GLU A 121 -2.15 -3.27 23.85
C GLU A 121 -3.33 -4.06 24.45
N LYS A 122 -3.95 -4.95 23.66
CA LYS A 122 -5.15 -5.71 24.05
C LYS A 122 -6.29 -4.81 24.54
N ASN A 123 -6.46 -3.66 23.88
CA ASN A 123 -7.46 -2.65 24.19
C ASN A 123 -8.50 -2.54 23.07
N THR A 124 -9.51 -3.42 23.13
CA THR A 124 -10.57 -3.50 22.12
C THR A 124 -11.45 -2.25 22.06
N ILE A 125 -11.60 -1.53 23.17
CA ILE A 125 -12.36 -0.26 23.18
C ILE A 125 -11.68 0.75 22.27
N GLU A 126 -10.36 0.87 22.35
CA GLU A 126 -9.61 1.83 21.54
C GLU A 126 -9.47 1.38 20.10
N SER A 127 -9.26 0.08 19.86
CA SER A 127 -9.25 -0.46 18.49
C SER A 127 -10.59 -0.19 17.78
N SER A 128 -11.73 -0.39 18.46
CA SER A 128 -13.06 -0.10 17.91
C SER A 128 -13.27 1.39 17.61
N LYS A 129 -12.78 2.32 18.44
CA LYS A 129 -12.87 3.76 18.14
C LYS A 129 -12.18 4.13 16.84
N TYR A 130 -10.96 3.63 16.59
CA TYR A 130 -10.26 3.91 15.33
C TYR A 130 -10.95 3.24 14.15
N LEU A 131 -11.54 2.06 14.34
CA LEU A 131 -12.32 1.39 13.32
C LEU A 131 -13.59 2.18 12.94
N ASP A 132 -14.27 2.76 13.92
CA ASP A 132 -15.42 3.64 13.71
C ASP A 132 -15.07 4.84 12.84
N ILE A 133 -13.88 5.44 13.07
CA ILE A 133 -13.38 6.54 12.25
C ILE A 133 -13.16 6.08 10.80
N ILE A 134 -12.49 4.93 10.58
CA ILE A 134 -12.28 4.38 9.23
C ILE A 134 -13.62 4.12 8.53
N ASP A 135 -14.60 3.60 9.25
CA ASP A 135 -15.93 3.25 8.71
C ASP A 135 -16.69 4.48 8.20
N GLN A 136 -16.53 5.64 8.84
CA GLN A 136 -17.12 6.91 8.40
C GLN A 136 -16.64 7.33 7.00
N TYR A 137 -15.39 6.97 6.63
CA TYR A 137 -14.83 7.27 5.32
C TYR A 137 -15.35 6.36 4.20
N HIS A 138 -16.07 5.27 4.50
CA HIS A 138 -16.57 4.35 3.47
C HIS A 138 -17.49 5.05 2.47
N SER A 139 -18.35 5.97 2.94
CA SER A 139 -19.25 6.72 2.06
C SER A 139 -18.52 7.71 1.15
N LEU A 140 -17.44 8.31 1.66
CA LEU A 140 -16.58 9.23 0.90
C LEU A 140 -15.76 8.47 -0.15
N LEU A 141 -15.29 7.26 0.18
CA LEU A 141 -14.56 6.39 -0.74
C LEU A 141 -15.39 5.99 -1.97
N ILE A 142 -16.70 5.85 -1.83
CA ILE A 142 -17.59 5.57 -2.96
C ILE A 142 -17.49 6.71 -3.99
N GLN A 143 -17.30 7.95 -3.54
CA GLN A 143 -17.17 9.15 -4.38
C GLN A 143 -15.74 9.44 -4.85
N GLU A 144 -14.74 8.69 -4.37
CA GLU A 144 -13.34 8.83 -4.79
C GLU A 144 -13.21 8.59 -6.30
N ASP A 145 -12.41 9.37 -7.01
CA ASP A 145 -12.20 9.19 -8.45
C ASP A 145 -10.95 8.35 -8.76
N SER A 146 -10.03 8.27 -7.80
CA SER A 146 -8.83 7.45 -7.86
C SER A 146 -9.09 5.99 -7.46
N ASN A 147 -8.55 5.06 -8.26
CA ASN A 147 -8.59 3.63 -7.96
C ASN A 147 -7.23 3.07 -7.51
N GLU A 148 -6.15 3.85 -7.57
CA GLU A 148 -4.79 3.37 -7.32
C GLU A 148 -4.45 3.15 -5.83
N VAL A 149 -3.22 2.69 -5.54
CA VAL A 149 -2.85 2.16 -4.22
C VAL A 149 -2.47 3.26 -3.22
N LEU A 150 -1.90 4.39 -3.68
CA LEU A 150 -1.40 5.42 -2.77
C LEU A 150 -2.55 6.19 -2.11
N TYR A 151 -3.55 6.55 -2.91
CA TYR A 151 -4.64 7.46 -2.53
C TYR A 151 -6.03 6.89 -2.84
N GLY A 152 -6.14 5.95 -3.77
CA GLY A 152 -7.42 5.49 -4.29
C GLY A 152 -8.06 4.33 -3.54
N ARG A 153 -9.11 3.80 -4.17
CA ARG A 153 -9.92 2.68 -3.66
C ARG A 153 -9.12 1.41 -3.37
N ALA A 154 -8.11 1.08 -4.19
CA ALA A 154 -7.24 -0.07 -3.91
C ALA A 154 -6.47 0.13 -2.59
N GLY A 155 -5.93 1.33 -2.35
CA GLY A 155 -5.26 1.64 -1.09
C GLY A 155 -6.15 1.47 0.14
N TYR A 156 -7.44 1.81 0.04
CA TYR A 156 -8.38 1.59 1.13
C TYR A 156 -8.72 0.11 1.32
N ILE A 157 -8.90 -0.65 0.23
CA ILE A 157 -9.06 -2.11 0.31
C ILE A 157 -7.87 -2.74 1.05
N TYR A 158 -6.64 -2.32 0.72
CA TYR A 158 -5.45 -2.80 1.42
C TYR A 158 -5.50 -2.53 2.92
N ALA A 159 -6.00 -1.36 3.36
CA ALA A 159 -6.19 -1.06 4.77
C ALA A 159 -7.15 -2.05 5.46
N LEU A 160 -8.27 -2.39 4.80
CA LEU A 160 -9.23 -3.34 5.35
C LEU A 160 -8.66 -4.77 5.40
N ILE A 161 -7.96 -5.21 4.35
CA ILE A 161 -7.29 -6.52 4.33
C ILE A 161 -6.22 -6.59 5.42
N PHE A 162 -5.46 -5.49 5.62
CA PHE A 162 -4.47 -5.38 6.68
C PHE A 162 -5.11 -5.59 8.05
N ILE A 163 -6.22 -4.89 8.37
CA ILE A 163 -6.95 -5.09 9.63
C ILE A 163 -7.45 -6.53 9.75
N ARG A 164 -8.09 -7.09 8.71
CA ARG A 164 -8.59 -8.47 8.71
C ARG A 164 -7.48 -9.49 9.00
N LYS A 165 -6.29 -9.29 8.44
CA LYS A 165 -5.15 -10.20 8.61
C LYS A 165 -4.76 -10.33 10.08
N TYR A 166 -4.64 -9.20 10.79
CA TYR A 166 -4.15 -9.18 12.16
C TYR A 166 -5.25 -9.34 13.22
N CYS A 167 -6.48 -8.92 12.91
CA CYS A 167 -7.62 -8.95 13.83
C CYS A 167 -8.64 -10.07 13.50
N LYS A 168 -8.22 -11.12 12.79
CA LYS A 168 -9.10 -12.21 12.30
C LYS A 168 -9.91 -12.91 13.39
N ASP A 169 -9.40 -12.92 14.62
CA ASP A 169 -10.04 -13.60 15.76
C ASP A 169 -11.08 -12.70 16.47
N ASN A 170 -11.21 -11.43 16.07
CA ASN A 170 -12.21 -10.50 16.59
C ASN A 170 -13.41 -10.42 15.64
N GLU A 171 -14.49 -11.14 15.98
CA GLU A 171 -15.70 -11.24 15.15
C GLU A 171 -16.40 -9.89 14.92
N GLU A 172 -16.34 -8.97 15.88
CA GLU A 172 -16.96 -7.63 15.76
C GLU A 172 -16.24 -6.80 14.70
N ILE A 173 -14.90 -6.74 14.77
CA ILE A 173 -14.06 -6.09 13.76
C ILE A 173 -14.35 -6.71 12.39
N MET A 174 -14.30 -8.05 12.29
CA MET A 174 -14.50 -8.77 11.04
C MET A 174 -15.89 -8.53 10.43
N SER A 175 -16.93 -8.47 11.25
CA SER A 175 -18.29 -8.14 10.83
C SER A 175 -18.38 -6.71 10.26
N LYS A 176 -17.75 -5.75 10.94
CA LYS A 176 -17.79 -4.32 10.55
C LYS A 176 -17.12 -4.04 9.22
N ILE A 177 -15.97 -4.68 8.95
CA ILE A 177 -15.27 -4.59 7.66
C ILE A 177 -15.59 -5.76 6.73
N GLY A 178 -16.77 -6.35 6.89
CA GLY A 178 -17.22 -7.56 6.21
C GLY A 178 -17.30 -7.47 4.68
N ASP A 179 -17.51 -8.62 4.03
CA ASP A 179 -17.36 -8.79 2.57
C ASP A 179 -18.26 -7.89 1.75
N LYS A 180 -19.41 -7.47 2.30
CA LYS A 180 -20.32 -6.54 1.61
C LYS A 180 -19.61 -5.24 1.22
N LYS A 181 -18.80 -4.67 2.12
CA LYS A 181 -18.05 -3.42 1.87
C LYS A 181 -16.97 -3.62 0.81
N LEU A 182 -16.17 -4.68 0.93
CA LEU A 182 -15.15 -4.99 -0.07
C LEU A 182 -15.76 -5.25 -1.45
N LYS A 183 -16.85 -6.00 -1.54
CA LYS A 183 -17.57 -6.27 -2.80
C LYS A 183 -18.07 -4.98 -3.45
N GLU A 184 -18.56 -4.03 -2.67
CA GLU A 184 -19.00 -2.73 -3.18
C GLU A 184 -17.84 -1.95 -3.81
N ILE A 185 -16.70 -1.87 -3.11
CA ILE A 185 -15.52 -1.14 -3.59
C ILE A 185 -14.93 -1.82 -4.83
N ILE A 186 -14.78 -3.15 -4.83
CA ILE A 186 -14.28 -3.92 -5.98
C ILE A 186 -15.17 -3.69 -7.21
N LYS A 187 -16.50 -3.69 -7.05
CA LYS A 187 -17.42 -3.43 -8.16
C LYS A 187 -17.20 -2.06 -8.80
N LEU A 188 -16.93 -1.03 -8.00
CA LEU A 188 -16.61 0.31 -8.49
C LEU A 188 -15.29 0.31 -9.25
N ILE A 189 -14.23 -0.29 -8.68
CA ILE A 189 -12.92 -0.40 -9.34
C ILE A 189 -13.04 -1.12 -10.69
N ILE A 190 -13.74 -2.25 -10.75
CA ILE A 190 -13.94 -3.01 -11.98
C ILE A 190 -14.75 -2.22 -13.00
N LYS A 191 -15.83 -1.55 -12.57
CA LYS A 191 -16.63 -0.70 -13.46
C LYS A 191 -15.76 0.41 -14.07
N ASP A 192 -15.00 1.12 -13.26
CA ASP A 192 -14.11 2.19 -13.72
C ASP A 192 -13.02 1.64 -14.65
N GLY A 193 -12.51 0.44 -14.36
CA GLY A 193 -11.55 -0.27 -15.21
C GLY A 193 -12.10 -0.57 -16.60
N ARG A 194 -13.32 -1.11 -16.68
CA ARG A 194 -14.02 -1.36 -17.95
C ARG A 194 -14.29 -0.06 -18.72
N ASP A 195 -14.71 0.99 -18.01
CA ASP A 195 -14.99 2.29 -18.60
C ASP A 195 -13.72 2.95 -19.13
N GLY A 196 -12.59 2.82 -18.43
CA GLY A 196 -11.28 3.29 -18.88
C GLY A 196 -10.78 2.53 -20.11
N ALA A 197 -10.89 1.20 -20.12
CA ALA A 197 -10.48 0.37 -21.27
C ALA A 197 -11.25 0.73 -22.55
N LYS A 198 -12.55 1.02 -22.45
CA LYS A 198 -13.37 1.47 -23.58
C LYS A 198 -12.92 2.82 -24.15
N LYS A 199 -12.42 3.73 -23.30
CA LYS A 199 -11.97 5.08 -23.71
C LYS A 199 -10.61 5.07 -24.39
N MET A 200 -9.80 4.02 -24.19
CA MET A 200 -8.51 3.91 -24.88
C MET A 200 -8.70 3.90 -26.40
N THR A 201 -7.83 4.59 -27.13
CA THR A 201 -7.80 4.51 -28.60
C THR A 201 -6.61 3.67 -29.07
N VAL A 202 -6.66 3.19 -30.31
CA VAL A 202 -5.54 2.44 -30.91
C VAL A 202 -4.28 3.31 -31.01
N GLU A 203 -4.44 4.63 -31.16
CA GLU A 203 -3.32 5.58 -31.19
C GLU A 203 -2.58 5.65 -29.84
N ASN A 204 -3.28 5.49 -28.72
CA ASN A 204 -2.65 5.41 -27.38
C ASN A 204 -1.71 4.20 -27.23
N LEU A 205 -1.89 3.14 -28.03
CA LEU A 205 -1.24 1.84 -27.86
C LEU A 205 -0.09 1.58 -28.85
N LYS A 206 -0.16 2.20 -30.03
CA LYS A 206 0.84 2.03 -31.12
C LYS A 206 2.23 2.54 -30.77
N THR A 207 2.39 3.35 -29.74
CA THR A 207 3.71 3.84 -29.30
C THR A 207 4.57 2.75 -28.64
N VAL A 208 3.96 1.61 -28.26
CA VAL A 208 4.66 0.53 -27.53
C VAL A 208 4.92 -0.68 -28.43
N ASN A 209 3.90 -1.16 -29.14
CA ASN A 209 3.99 -2.30 -30.05
C ASN A 209 2.81 -2.29 -31.03
N ASP A 210 3.07 -2.34 -32.34
CA ASP A 210 2.03 -2.31 -33.39
C ASP A 210 1.00 -3.44 -33.32
N LYS A 211 1.27 -4.49 -32.55
CA LYS A 211 0.39 -5.65 -32.38
C LYS A 211 -0.41 -5.66 -31.07
N ILE A 212 -0.18 -4.71 -30.17
CA ILE A 212 -0.80 -4.76 -28.85
C ILE A 212 -2.29 -4.41 -28.93
N THR A 213 -3.12 -5.25 -28.29
CA THR A 213 -4.56 -5.00 -28.19
C THR A 213 -4.89 -4.20 -26.93
N LYS A 214 -6.12 -3.68 -26.87
CA LYS A 214 -6.61 -3.03 -25.65
C LYS A 214 -6.75 -4.06 -24.52
N PRO A 215 -6.41 -3.71 -23.26
CA PRO A 215 -6.70 -4.57 -22.12
C PRO A 215 -8.20 -4.62 -21.84
N ALA A 216 -8.63 -5.60 -21.04
CA ALA A 216 -10.00 -5.68 -20.55
C ALA A 216 -10.31 -4.57 -19.52
N LEU A 217 -9.32 -4.19 -18.71
CA LEU A 217 -9.43 -3.15 -17.68
C LEU A 217 -8.31 -2.12 -17.82
N MET A 218 -8.64 -0.85 -17.63
CA MET A 218 -7.66 0.23 -17.59
C MET A 218 -8.09 1.33 -16.61
N TRP A 219 -7.13 1.84 -15.84
CA TRP A 219 -7.33 2.95 -14.90
C TRP A 219 -6.37 4.10 -15.22
N SER A 220 -6.74 5.30 -14.79
CA SER A 220 -5.90 6.48 -14.94
C SER A 220 -5.79 7.21 -13.61
N TRP A 221 -4.63 7.82 -13.39
CA TRP A 221 -4.38 8.74 -12.28
C TRP A 221 -3.75 10.01 -12.85
N HIS A 222 -4.25 11.18 -12.48
CA HIS A 222 -3.89 12.47 -13.08
C HIS A 222 -3.82 12.45 -14.63
N ASN A 223 -4.86 11.90 -15.27
CA ASN A 223 -4.98 11.79 -16.73
C ASN A 223 -3.88 10.95 -17.41
N ALA A 224 -3.22 10.05 -16.68
CA ALA A 224 -2.23 9.13 -17.25
C ALA A 224 -2.51 7.67 -16.85
N GLU A 225 -2.32 6.76 -17.79
CA GLU A 225 -2.44 5.31 -17.63
C GLU A 225 -1.14 4.71 -17.09
N TYR A 226 -0.94 4.82 -15.78
CA TYR A 226 0.17 4.17 -15.09
C TYR A 226 -0.02 2.65 -15.06
N ILE A 227 1.07 1.90 -15.18
CA ILE A 227 1.01 0.42 -15.15
C ILE A 227 1.62 -0.21 -13.90
N GLY A 228 2.49 0.52 -13.19
CA GLY A 228 3.23 0.01 -12.03
C GLY A 228 2.40 -0.15 -10.75
N ALA A 229 3.09 -0.48 -9.65
CA ALA A 229 2.47 -0.91 -8.38
C ALA A 229 1.77 0.20 -7.57
N ILE A 230 2.23 1.45 -7.64
CA ILE A 230 1.69 2.53 -6.80
C ILE A 230 0.46 3.16 -7.46
N HIS A 231 0.65 3.79 -8.61
CA HIS A 231 -0.39 4.55 -9.30
C HIS A 231 -1.14 3.77 -10.39
N GLY A 232 -0.77 2.51 -10.61
CA GLY A 232 -1.08 1.82 -11.86
C GLY A 232 -1.79 0.48 -11.73
N VAL A 233 -2.00 -0.10 -12.91
CA VAL A 233 -2.73 -1.36 -13.14
C VAL A 233 -2.22 -2.50 -12.26
N ALA A 234 -0.91 -2.71 -12.15
CA ALA A 234 -0.34 -3.83 -11.41
C ALA A 234 -0.73 -3.82 -9.92
N GLY A 235 -0.68 -2.65 -9.28
CA GLY A 235 -1.05 -2.51 -7.87
C GLY A 235 -2.53 -2.74 -7.62
N ILE A 236 -3.38 -2.25 -8.53
CA ILE A 236 -4.84 -2.41 -8.46
C ILE A 236 -5.20 -3.90 -8.56
N ILE A 237 -4.67 -4.60 -9.58
CA ILE A 237 -4.92 -6.03 -9.78
C ILE A 237 -4.42 -6.84 -8.58
N ALA A 238 -3.18 -6.61 -8.14
CA ALA A 238 -2.60 -7.32 -7.00
C ALA A 238 -3.45 -7.15 -5.74
N THR A 239 -4.01 -5.95 -5.52
CA THR A 239 -4.88 -5.68 -4.37
C THR A 239 -6.21 -6.41 -4.46
N ILE A 240 -6.86 -6.43 -5.64
CA ILE A 240 -8.12 -7.16 -5.83
C ILE A 240 -7.92 -8.66 -5.63
N LEU A 241 -6.84 -9.23 -6.16
CA LEU A 241 -6.53 -10.66 -6.02
C LEU A 241 -6.33 -11.09 -4.55
N GLN A 242 -5.84 -10.20 -3.68
CA GLN A 242 -5.74 -10.47 -2.24
C GLN A 242 -7.11 -10.61 -1.55
N CYS A 243 -8.21 -10.21 -2.19
CA CYS A 243 -9.56 -10.40 -1.67
C CYS A 243 -10.13 -11.83 -1.91
N GLY A 244 -9.34 -12.75 -2.48
CA GLY A 244 -9.71 -14.16 -2.64
C GLY A 244 -11.00 -14.36 -3.42
N GLU A 245 -11.98 -15.05 -2.80
CA GLU A 245 -13.29 -15.35 -3.40
C GLU A 245 -14.04 -14.11 -3.93
N LEU A 246 -13.76 -12.93 -3.39
CA LEU A 246 -14.40 -11.69 -3.84
C LEU A 246 -13.93 -11.25 -5.24
N ALA A 247 -12.74 -11.70 -5.67
CA ALA A 247 -12.19 -11.44 -6.99
C ALA A 247 -12.68 -12.45 -8.05
N HIS A 248 -13.18 -13.62 -7.64
CA HIS A 248 -13.59 -14.71 -8.53
C HIS A 248 -14.51 -14.29 -9.69
N PRO A 249 -15.52 -13.41 -9.49
CA PRO A 249 -16.38 -12.96 -10.58
C PRO A 249 -15.68 -12.15 -11.68
N TYR A 250 -14.43 -11.75 -11.47
CA TYR A 250 -13.68 -10.83 -12.34
C TYR A 250 -12.35 -11.42 -12.85
N LEU A 251 -12.06 -12.69 -12.54
CA LEU A 251 -10.76 -13.29 -12.85
C LEU A 251 -10.40 -13.26 -14.33
N ASP A 252 -11.36 -13.48 -15.23
CA ASP A 252 -11.09 -13.46 -16.68
C ASP A 252 -10.57 -12.08 -17.14
N GLU A 253 -11.19 -11.01 -16.67
CA GLU A 253 -10.79 -9.64 -17.03
C GLU A 253 -9.47 -9.24 -16.36
N LEU A 254 -9.26 -9.67 -15.11
CA LEU A 254 -8.01 -9.46 -14.38
C LEU A 254 -6.85 -10.21 -15.05
N LEU A 255 -7.09 -11.45 -15.50
CA LEU A 255 -6.11 -12.27 -16.20
C LEU A 255 -5.76 -11.66 -17.56
N GLN A 256 -6.75 -11.34 -18.39
CA GLN A 256 -6.53 -10.70 -19.69
C GLN A 256 -5.74 -9.39 -19.55
N THR A 257 -6.02 -8.60 -18.51
CA THR A 257 -5.29 -7.36 -18.25
C THR A 257 -3.86 -7.62 -17.76
N THR A 258 -3.65 -8.71 -17.01
CA THR A 258 -2.30 -9.14 -16.57
C THR A 258 -1.47 -9.68 -17.71
N GLU A 259 -2.06 -10.45 -18.62
CA GLU A 259 -1.42 -10.91 -19.87
C GLU A 259 -1.03 -9.70 -20.73
N TRP A 260 -1.94 -8.72 -20.87
CA TRP A 260 -1.65 -7.46 -21.53
C TRP A 260 -0.48 -6.69 -20.88
N LEU A 261 -0.41 -6.65 -19.54
CA LEU A 261 0.75 -6.06 -18.85
C LEU A 261 2.04 -6.74 -19.27
N ALA A 262 2.08 -8.08 -19.32
CA ALA A 262 3.26 -8.85 -19.71
C ALA A 262 3.73 -8.54 -21.15
N GLU A 263 2.83 -8.14 -22.05
CA GLU A 263 3.17 -7.70 -23.41
C GLU A 263 3.88 -6.34 -23.46
N LEU A 264 3.82 -5.54 -22.39
CA LEU A 264 4.47 -4.22 -22.31
C LEU A 264 5.94 -4.27 -21.90
N VAL A 265 6.46 -5.46 -21.56
CA VAL A 265 7.85 -5.61 -21.14
C VAL A 265 8.80 -5.12 -22.24
N GLN A 266 9.71 -4.22 -21.87
CA GLN A 266 10.68 -3.64 -22.78
C GLN A 266 11.85 -4.62 -23.06
N SER A 267 12.69 -4.29 -24.04
CA SER A 267 13.86 -5.10 -24.40
C SER A 267 14.86 -5.26 -23.24
N ASN A 268 14.94 -4.27 -22.36
CA ASN A 268 15.73 -4.27 -21.13
C ASN A 268 15.09 -5.08 -19.97
N LYS A 269 13.94 -5.72 -20.19
CA LYS A 269 13.15 -6.47 -19.21
C LYS A 269 12.50 -5.62 -18.11
N ASN A 270 12.53 -4.29 -18.23
CA ASN A 270 11.77 -3.38 -17.37
C ASN A 270 10.38 -3.11 -17.97
N TYR A 271 9.51 -2.49 -17.19
CA TYR A 271 8.19 -2.03 -17.62
C TYR A 271 8.15 -0.50 -17.72
N PRO A 272 7.43 0.09 -18.69
CA PRO A 272 7.33 1.54 -18.82
C PRO A 272 6.55 2.17 -17.67
N ALA A 273 6.87 3.40 -17.25
CA ALA A 273 6.11 4.10 -16.19
C ALA A 273 4.59 4.16 -16.45
N ARG A 274 4.23 4.43 -17.71
CA ARG A 274 2.88 4.61 -18.26
C ARG A 274 2.87 4.23 -19.74
N ILE A 275 1.70 3.95 -20.31
CA ILE A 275 1.55 3.44 -21.70
C ILE A 275 2.28 4.29 -22.75
N GLN A 276 2.28 5.62 -22.62
CA GLN A 276 2.92 6.53 -23.59
C GLN A 276 4.38 6.88 -23.27
N SER A 277 4.98 6.29 -22.23
CA SER A 277 6.36 6.57 -21.90
C SER A 277 7.31 5.76 -22.76
N THR A 278 8.02 6.43 -23.66
CA THR A 278 9.19 5.87 -24.36
C THR A 278 10.47 5.97 -23.54
N HIS A 279 10.42 6.71 -22.43
CA HIS A 279 11.55 6.91 -21.53
C HIS A 279 11.48 5.88 -20.41
N ASP A 280 12.61 5.21 -20.20
CA ASP A 280 12.89 4.38 -19.03
C ASP A 280 13.15 5.31 -17.85
N ASP A 281 12.05 5.85 -17.31
CA ASP A 281 12.13 6.87 -16.27
C ASP A 281 12.33 6.29 -14.87
N LEU A 282 12.09 4.99 -14.60
CA LEU A 282 12.24 4.39 -13.26
C LEU A 282 12.28 2.84 -13.28
N ILE A 283 12.78 2.27 -12.17
CA ILE A 283 12.57 0.86 -11.77
C ILE A 283 11.07 0.65 -11.52
N GLN A 284 10.46 -0.30 -12.23
CA GLN A 284 9.14 -0.84 -11.89
C GLN A 284 9.26 -2.25 -11.32
#